data_AF-A0A3C0AKI7-F1
#
_entry.id   AF-A0A3C0AKI7-F1
#
_cell.length_a   1.000
_cell.length_b   1.000
_cell.length_c   1.000
_cell.angle_alpha   90.00
_cell.angle_beta   90.00
_cell.angle_gamma   90.00
#
_symmetry.space_group_name_H-M   'P 1'
#
loop_
_entity.id
_entity.type
_entity.pdbx_description
1 polymer ?
#
loop_
_entity_poly.entity_id
_entity_poly.type
_entity_poly.pdbx_seq_one_letter_code
_entity_poly.pdbx_strand_id
1 'polypeptide(L)'
;MSHFHFELLHTDSKTSARAGRWHTPHGIVDTPAFMPVGTLASVKGLLPEQLKQVGTQQVLANTYHLALRPGAEIVAEMGGLHEFMNWHGPILTDSGGFQVFSLAQLTKMDDHQVVFRSHIDGSLFELSPEKAVKIQEQLGADCIMCLDECPPHDVSPDKMQDAVDRTTKWAARCRDAQQRDDQALFGIVQGGTNQKMRERSAEGLLPLEFPGYAIGGLSVGEKPEDMYSTLDFTTPMLPVEKPRYLMGVGRPSDLIEAIIRGVDLFDCVMPTRNGRNGMAFT
;
A
#
# COMPACT_ATOMS: atom_id res chain seq x y z
N MET A 1 5.34 -24.54 -4.23
CA MET A 1 4.75 -23.55 -5.16
C MET A 1 4.65 -22.26 -4.37
N SER A 2 4.98 -21.09 -4.92
CA SER A 2 4.82 -19.83 -4.16
C SER A 2 3.34 -19.65 -3.80
N HIS A 3 3.08 -19.18 -2.58
CA HIS A 3 1.73 -18.92 -2.09
C HIS A 3 0.99 -17.82 -2.86
N PHE A 4 1.74 -17.03 -3.63
CA PHE A 4 1.26 -15.90 -4.39
C PHE A 4 1.89 -15.86 -5.78
N HIS A 5 1.10 -15.49 -6.79
CA HIS A 5 1.57 -15.21 -8.14
C HIS A 5 0.59 -14.31 -8.88
N PHE A 6 1.11 -13.53 -9.83
CA PHE A 6 0.29 -12.71 -10.72
C PHE A 6 0.21 -13.35 -12.10
N GLU A 7 -1.02 -13.60 -12.53
CA GLU A 7 -1.34 -14.16 -13.84
C GLU A 7 -1.86 -13.04 -14.75
N LEU A 8 -1.07 -12.66 -15.75
CA LEU A 8 -1.51 -11.69 -16.76
C LEU A 8 -2.39 -12.40 -17.80
N LEU A 9 -3.67 -12.04 -17.86
CA LEU A 9 -4.64 -12.66 -18.77
C LEU A 9 -4.72 -11.94 -20.11
N HIS A 10 -4.71 -10.60 -20.08
CA HIS A 10 -4.83 -9.79 -21.28
C HIS A 10 -4.19 -8.42 -21.11
N THR A 11 -3.75 -7.84 -22.22
CA THR A 11 -3.29 -6.45 -22.31
C THR A 11 -4.05 -5.76 -23.43
N ASP A 12 -4.46 -4.51 -23.19
CA ASP A 12 -5.04 -3.70 -24.25
C ASP A 12 -4.00 -3.40 -25.34
N SER A 13 -4.47 -3.23 -26.58
CA SER A 13 -3.60 -2.99 -27.74
C SER A 13 -3.25 -1.52 -27.97
N LYS A 14 -3.98 -0.59 -27.32
CA LYS A 14 -3.85 0.86 -27.52
C LYS A 14 -3.28 1.59 -26.32
N THR A 15 -3.44 1.01 -25.14
CA THR A 15 -3.05 1.56 -23.84
C THR A 15 -2.16 0.57 -23.11
N SER A 16 -1.63 0.97 -21.95
CA SER A 16 -0.88 0.08 -21.06
C SER A 16 -1.80 -0.71 -20.12
N ALA A 17 -3.12 -0.69 -20.32
CA ALA A 17 -4.08 -1.39 -19.48
C ALA A 17 -3.91 -2.91 -19.52
N ARG A 18 -4.17 -3.53 -18.37
CA ARG A 18 -3.88 -4.94 -18.11
C ARG A 18 -5.05 -5.55 -17.34
N ALA A 19 -5.41 -6.77 -17.70
CA ALA A 19 -6.34 -7.58 -16.95
C ALA A 19 -5.60 -8.83 -16.49
N GLY A 20 -5.67 -9.15 -15.21
CA GLY A 20 -4.93 -10.26 -14.62
C GLY A 20 -5.57 -10.78 -13.34
N ARG A 21 -4.93 -11.77 -12.72
CA ARG A 21 -5.33 -12.34 -11.43
C ARG A 21 -4.18 -12.34 -10.46
N TRP A 22 -4.40 -11.75 -9.30
CA TRP A 22 -3.51 -11.86 -8.16
C TRP A 22 -3.99 -13.00 -7.26
N HIS A 23 -3.22 -14.08 -7.24
CA HIS A 23 -3.52 -15.25 -6.43
C HIS A 23 -2.90 -15.09 -5.04
N THR A 24 -3.69 -15.26 -3.99
CA THR A 24 -3.25 -15.21 -2.59
C THR A 24 -3.75 -16.45 -1.82
N PRO A 25 -3.25 -16.72 -0.60
CA PRO A 25 -3.74 -17.82 0.23
C PRO A 25 -5.24 -17.79 0.51
N HIS A 26 -5.82 -16.60 0.68
CA HIS A 26 -7.25 -16.44 1.04
C HIS A 26 -8.16 -16.13 -0.15
N GLY A 27 -7.65 -16.11 -1.38
CA GLY A 27 -8.49 -15.96 -2.57
C GLY A 27 -7.78 -15.39 -3.78
N ILE A 28 -8.54 -15.26 -4.87
CA ILE A 28 -8.09 -14.64 -6.11
C ILE A 28 -8.68 -13.24 -6.19
N VAL A 29 -7.87 -12.28 -6.61
CA VAL A 29 -8.26 -10.90 -6.89
C VAL A 29 -8.14 -10.67 -8.40
N ASP A 30 -9.26 -10.42 -9.08
CA ASP A 30 -9.23 -10.01 -10.49
C ASP A 30 -8.78 -8.54 -10.55
N THR A 31 -7.85 -8.24 -11.45
CA THR A 31 -7.26 -6.92 -11.63
C THR A 31 -7.67 -6.32 -12.98
N PRO A 32 -7.95 -5.00 -13.08
CA PRO A 32 -7.73 -4.00 -12.04
C PRO A 32 -8.74 -4.06 -10.86
N ALA A 33 -8.26 -3.86 -9.63
CA ALA A 33 -9.06 -4.01 -8.41
C ALA A 33 -9.03 -2.76 -7.52
N PHE A 34 -10.15 -2.46 -6.86
CA PHE A 34 -10.26 -1.41 -5.85
C PHE A 34 -10.47 -2.02 -4.46
N MET A 35 -9.63 -1.65 -3.50
CA MET A 35 -9.65 -2.14 -2.12
C MET A 35 -10.36 -1.14 -1.19
N PRO A 36 -11.51 -1.50 -0.60
CA PRO A 36 -12.11 -0.72 0.48
C PRO A 36 -11.18 -0.68 1.70
N VAL A 37 -11.02 0.51 2.27
CA VAL A 37 -10.10 0.75 3.39
C VAL A 37 -10.78 0.52 4.75
N GLY A 38 -10.22 -0.40 5.53
CA GLY A 38 -10.54 -0.68 6.92
C GLY A 38 -9.51 -0.07 7.87
N THR A 39 -9.94 0.86 8.73
CA THR A 39 -9.00 1.59 9.61
C THR A 39 -8.71 0.86 10.93
N LEU A 40 -9.70 0.20 11.51
CA LEU A 40 -9.61 -0.50 12.81
C LEU A 40 -10.29 -1.86 12.66
N ALA A 41 -9.74 -2.72 11.80
CA ALA A 41 -10.31 -4.03 11.47
C ALA A 41 -11.79 -3.96 11.04
N SER A 42 -12.17 -2.86 10.36
CA SER A 42 -13.54 -2.66 9.90
C SER A 42 -13.58 -1.58 8.82
N VAL A 43 -14.26 -1.88 7.72
CA VAL A 43 -14.65 -0.89 6.71
C VAL A 43 -15.86 -0.12 7.23
N LYS A 44 -15.67 1.17 7.49
CA LYS A 44 -16.65 1.99 8.22
C LYS A 44 -18.02 1.99 7.54
N GLY A 45 -19.03 1.52 8.26
CA GLY A 45 -20.43 1.54 7.85
C GLY A 45 -20.89 0.32 7.06
N LEU A 46 -20.03 -0.69 6.89
CA LEU A 46 -20.35 -1.91 6.16
C LEU A 46 -19.97 -3.15 6.97
N LEU A 47 -20.82 -4.17 6.89
CA LEU A 47 -20.50 -5.51 7.35
C LEU A 47 -19.67 -6.26 6.30
N PRO A 48 -18.83 -7.24 6.69
CA PRO A 48 -18.08 -8.08 5.76
C PRO A 48 -18.96 -8.73 4.68
N GLU A 49 -20.17 -9.17 5.04
CA GLU A 49 -21.12 -9.77 4.11
C GLU A 49 -21.58 -8.78 3.04
N GLN A 50 -21.74 -7.50 3.39
CA GLN A 50 -22.11 -6.45 2.45
C GLN A 50 -20.97 -6.16 1.46
N LEU A 51 -19.71 -6.17 1.93
CA LEU A 51 -18.53 -6.03 1.06
C LEU A 51 -18.49 -7.16 0.03
N LYS A 52 -18.76 -8.40 0.47
CA LYS A 52 -18.84 -9.57 -0.42
C LYS A 52 -19.97 -9.45 -1.43
N GLN A 53 -21.15 -8.97 -1.01
CA GLN A 53 -22.30 -8.77 -1.89
C GLN A 53 -22.04 -7.76 -3.01
N VAL A 54 -21.25 -6.72 -2.76
CA VAL A 54 -20.87 -5.73 -3.79
C VAL A 54 -19.66 -6.16 -4.63
N GLY A 55 -19.16 -7.38 -4.43
CA GLY A 55 -18.07 -7.94 -5.23
C GLY A 55 -16.67 -7.53 -4.78
N THR A 56 -16.50 -7.06 -3.55
CA THR A 56 -15.15 -6.81 -3.01
C THR A 56 -14.38 -8.13 -2.93
N GLN A 57 -13.20 -8.18 -3.54
CA GLN A 57 -12.30 -9.35 -3.49
C GLN A 57 -11.15 -9.15 -2.50
N GLN A 58 -10.70 -7.92 -2.29
CA GLN A 58 -9.61 -7.60 -1.36
C GLN A 58 -9.92 -6.33 -0.58
N VAL A 59 -9.51 -6.28 0.68
CA VAL A 59 -9.61 -5.08 1.53
C VAL A 59 -8.23 -4.61 1.95
N LEU A 60 -8.10 -3.31 2.21
CA LEU A 60 -6.92 -2.74 2.85
C LEU A 60 -7.18 -2.58 4.35
N ALA A 61 -6.22 -2.92 5.19
CA ALA A 61 -6.26 -2.67 6.63
C ALA A 61 -5.08 -1.79 7.08
N ASN A 62 -5.38 -0.76 7.86
CA ASN A 62 -4.33 0.16 8.34
C ASN A 62 -3.57 -0.43 9.53
N THR A 63 -2.31 -0.78 9.32
CA THR A 63 -1.39 -1.33 10.32
C THR A 63 -1.17 -0.37 11.47
N TYR A 64 -0.95 0.92 11.18
CA TYR A 64 -0.68 1.93 12.21
C TYR A 64 -1.75 1.93 13.30
N HIS A 65 -3.01 1.94 12.91
CA HIS A 65 -4.11 2.02 13.87
C HIS A 65 -4.25 0.72 14.66
N LEU A 66 -4.14 -0.44 13.99
CA LEU A 66 -4.21 -1.75 14.62
C LEU A 66 -3.06 -2.01 15.59
N ALA A 67 -1.86 -1.55 15.25
CA ALA A 67 -0.67 -1.65 16.11
C ALA A 67 -0.80 -0.83 17.40
N LEU A 68 -1.45 0.33 17.33
CA LEU A 68 -1.72 1.15 18.52
C LEU A 68 -2.91 0.64 19.32
N ARG A 69 -3.98 0.20 18.66
CA ARG A 69 -5.18 -0.33 19.31
C ARG A 69 -5.97 -1.23 18.35
N PRO A 70 -6.22 -2.50 18.71
CA PRO A 70 -5.99 -3.11 20.02
C PRO A 70 -4.53 -3.50 20.29
N GLY A 71 -3.65 -3.49 19.29
CA GLY A 71 -2.30 -4.04 19.34
C GLY A 71 -2.21 -5.31 18.50
N ALA A 72 -1.14 -5.45 17.72
CA ALA A 72 -0.99 -6.58 16.79
C ALA A 72 -0.89 -7.94 17.51
N GLU A 73 -0.33 -7.96 18.72
CA GLU A 73 -0.29 -9.17 19.57
C GLU A 73 -1.70 -9.65 19.93
N ILE A 74 -2.60 -8.75 20.31
CA ILE A 74 -3.99 -9.09 20.63
C ILE A 74 -4.70 -9.63 19.37
N VAL A 75 -4.49 -9.00 18.22
CA VAL A 75 -5.08 -9.49 16.96
C VAL A 75 -4.56 -10.90 16.63
N ALA A 76 -3.26 -11.14 16.81
CA ALA A 76 -2.67 -12.45 16.59
C ALA A 76 -3.24 -13.52 17.54
N GLU A 77 -3.37 -13.21 18.84
CA GLU A 77 -3.98 -14.10 19.84
C GLU A 77 -5.44 -14.43 19.53
N MET A 78 -6.16 -13.52 18.86
CA MET A 78 -7.54 -13.72 18.42
C MET A 78 -7.67 -14.46 17.08
N GLY A 79 -6.58 -15.01 16.55
CA GLY A 79 -6.58 -15.80 15.31
C GLY A 79 -6.14 -15.04 14.05
N GLY A 80 -5.57 -13.84 14.20
CA GLY A 80 -5.16 -12.99 13.09
C GLY A 80 -6.29 -12.09 12.59
N LEU A 81 -5.96 -11.21 11.65
CA LEU A 81 -6.84 -10.14 11.22
C LEU A 81 -8.10 -10.65 10.52
N HIS A 82 -8.00 -11.71 9.70
CA HIS A 82 -9.13 -12.33 9.02
C HIS A 82 -10.23 -12.76 10.00
N GLU A 83 -9.86 -13.53 11.04
CA GLU A 83 -10.80 -13.96 12.09
C GLU A 83 -11.28 -12.77 12.93
N PHE A 84 -10.36 -11.87 13.31
CA PHE A 84 -10.69 -10.72 14.14
C PHE A 84 -11.70 -9.78 13.50
N MET A 85 -11.66 -9.61 12.17
CA MET A 85 -12.59 -8.75 11.42
C MET A 85 -13.71 -9.50 10.69
N ASN A 86 -13.77 -10.84 10.84
CA ASN A 86 -14.70 -11.71 10.12
C ASN A 86 -14.66 -11.51 8.59
N TRP A 87 -13.45 -11.38 8.03
CA TRP A 87 -13.21 -11.27 6.58
C TRP A 87 -12.28 -12.40 6.14
N HIS A 88 -12.82 -13.35 5.37
CA HIS A 88 -12.07 -14.52 4.90
C HIS A 88 -11.56 -14.39 3.47
N GLY A 89 -11.53 -13.18 2.92
CA GLY A 89 -10.90 -12.90 1.62
C GLY A 89 -9.51 -12.31 1.78
N PRO A 90 -8.80 -12.03 0.67
CA PRO A 90 -7.52 -11.35 0.68
C PRO A 90 -7.51 -10.04 1.48
N ILE A 91 -6.44 -9.82 2.24
CA ILE A 91 -6.16 -8.56 2.96
C ILE A 91 -4.80 -8.00 2.53
N LEU A 92 -4.74 -6.70 2.27
CA LEU A 92 -3.49 -5.94 2.20
C LEU A 92 -3.35 -5.08 3.45
N THR A 93 -2.19 -5.06 4.09
CA THR A 93 -1.88 -4.10 5.16
C THR A 93 -0.91 -3.05 4.69
N ASP A 94 -1.15 -1.78 5.02
CA ASP A 94 -0.16 -0.72 4.80
C ASP A 94 1.03 -0.83 5.77
N SER A 95 2.13 -0.12 5.48
CA SER A 95 3.33 -0.15 6.32
C SER A 95 3.24 0.77 7.55
N GLY A 96 2.26 1.68 7.57
CA GLY A 96 2.15 2.79 8.51
C GLY A 96 2.98 4.04 8.14
N GLY A 97 3.77 4.01 7.06
CA GLY A 97 4.63 5.12 6.64
C GLY A 97 3.86 6.39 6.24
N PHE A 98 2.69 6.26 5.63
CA PHE A 98 1.85 7.41 5.29
C PHE A 98 1.24 8.09 6.53
N GLN A 99 0.88 7.32 7.57
CA GLN A 99 0.35 7.88 8.82
C GLN A 99 1.43 8.69 9.54
N VAL A 100 2.69 8.27 9.46
CA VAL A 100 3.85 9.07 9.88
C VAL A 100 3.90 10.40 9.14
N PHE A 101 3.75 10.41 7.80
CA PHE A 101 3.66 11.64 7.01
C PHE A 101 2.52 12.55 7.47
N SER A 102 1.31 12.02 7.63
CA SER A 102 0.15 12.82 8.06
C SER A 102 0.26 13.40 9.48
N LEU A 103 1.14 12.83 10.32
CA LEU A 103 1.41 13.26 11.70
C LEU A 103 2.74 14.02 11.84
N ALA A 104 3.34 14.49 10.73
CA ALA A 104 4.71 14.99 10.62
C ALA A 104 5.21 15.90 11.77
N GLN A 105 4.34 16.76 12.32
CA GLN A 105 4.70 17.66 13.44
C GLN A 105 5.15 16.92 14.72
N LEU A 106 4.84 15.63 14.84
CA LEU A 106 5.15 14.80 16.01
C LEU A 106 6.16 13.69 15.69
N THR A 107 6.89 13.79 14.57
CA THR A 107 7.77 12.72 14.07
C THR A 107 9.25 13.09 14.12
N LYS A 108 10.09 12.10 14.42
CA LYS A 108 11.54 12.14 14.25
C LYS A 108 11.95 10.90 13.47
N MET A 109 12.74 11.06 12.43
CA MET A 109 13.15 9.99 11.54
C MET A 109 14.66 10.02 11.33
N ASP A 110 15.26 8.85 11.34
CA ASP A 110 16.65 8.62 10.97
C ASP A 110 16.75 7.40 10.05
N ASP A 111 17.96 6.97 9.72
CA ASP A 111 18.17 5.82 8.83
C ASP A 111 17.76 4.47 9.45
N HIS A 112 17.55 4.40 10.77
CA HIS A 112 17.19 3.18 11.48
C HIS A 112 15.68 3.02 11.64
N GLN A 113 14.98 4.10 11.96
CA GLN A 113 13.57 4.06 12.33
C GLN A 113 12.88 5.42 12.22
N VAL A 114 11.56 5.39 12.36
CA VAL A 114 10.76 6.56 12.64
C VAL A 114 10.10 6.47 14.01
N VAL A 115 10.18 7.56 14.77
CA VAL A 115 9.62 7.71 16.10
C VAL A 115 8.55 8.78 16.04
N PHE A 116 7.36 8.45 16.53
CA PHE A 116 6.23 9.38 16.59
C PHE A 116 5.45 9.22 17.89
N ARG A 117 4.60 10.21 18.19
CA ARG A 117 3.66 10.09 19.31
C ARG A 117 2.32 9.53 18.85
N SER A 118 1.82 8.56 19.60
CA SER A 118 0.46 8.03 19.47
C SER A 118 -0.56 9.16 19.63
N HIS A 119 -1.51 9.24 18.68
CA HIS A 119 -2.63 10.18 18.76
C HIS A 119 -3.70 9.76 19.79
N ILE A 120 -3.56 8.57 20.39
CA ILE A 120 -4.51 8.02 21.35
C ILE A 120 -4.14 8.47 22.78
N ASP A 121 -2.88 8.36 23.14
CA ASP A 121 -2.40 8.53 24.52
C ASP A 121 -1.08 9.33 24.64
N GLY A 122 -0.50 9.75 23.51
CA GLY A 122 0.76 10.52 23.49
C GLY A 122 2.03 9.71 23.75
N SER A 123 1.91 8.38 23.90
CA SER A 123 3.04 7.47 24.06
C SER A 123 3.97 7.52 22.84
N LEU A 124 5.27 7.28 23.05
CA LEU A 124 6.22 7.19 21.95
C LEU A 124 6.10 5.82 21.29
N PHE A 125 5.99 5.83 19.97
CA PHE A 125 5.98 4.64 19.15
C PHE A 125 7.12 4.71 18.15
N GLU A 126 8.01 3.74 18.25
CA GLU A 126 9.15 3.56 17.36
C GLU A 126 8.79 2.49 16.32
N LEU A 127 9.00 2.79 15.05
CA LEU A 127 8.71 1.91 13.92
C LEU A 127 9.95 1.81 13.04
N SER A 128 10.63 0.67 13.11
CA SER A 128 11.70 0.30 12.19
C SER A 128 11.14 -0.60 11.07
N PRO A 129 11.87 -0.78 9.95
CA PRO A 129 11.53 -1.76 8.92
C PRO A 129 11.21 -3.16 9.46
N GLU A 130 12.02 -3.68 10.39
CA GLU A 130 11.84 -5.00 10.98
C GLU A 130 10.57 -5.05 11.85
N LYS A 131 10.31 -3.99 12.63
CA LYS A 131 9.11 -3.91 13.45
C LYS A 131 7.85 -3.77 12.61
N ALA A 132 7.90 -3.03 11.51
CA ALA A 132 6.79 -2.89 10.58
C ALA A 132 6.42 -4.24 9.94
N VAL A 133 7.41 -5.02 9.52
CA VAL A 133 7.17 -6.39 9.02
C VAL A 133 6.61 -7.28 10.12
N LYS A 134 7.24 -7.31 11.31
CA LYS A 134 6.76 -8.13 12.44
C LYS A 134 5.31 -7.84 12.81
N ILE A 135 4.91 -6.56 12.85
CA ILE A 135 3.52 -6.17 13.14
C ILE A 135 2.59 -6.73 12.06
N GLN A 136 2.91 -6.55 10.78
CA GLN A 136 2.08 -7.06 9.70
C GLN A 136 2.03 -8.60 9.66
N GLU A 137 3.11 -9.27 10.08
CA GLU A 137 3.14 -10.72 10.25
C GLU A 137 2.24 -11.21 11.39
N GLN A 138 2.17 -10.46 12.49
CA GLN A 138 1.24 -10.73 13.59
C GLN A 138 -0.21 -10.49 13.17
N LEU A 139 -0.47 -9.46 12.36
CA LEU A 139 -1.80 -9.23 11.78
C LEU A 139 -2.18 -10.35 10.79
N GLY A 140 -1.23 -10.94 10.09
CA GLY A 140 -1.45 -12.09 9.21
C GLY A 140 -2.16 -11.78 7.89
N ALA A 141 -1.99 -10.58 7.34
CA ALA A 141 -2.55 -10.19 6.04
C ALA A 141 -1.86 -10.90 4.86
N ASP A 142 -2.58 -11.16 3.77
CA ASP A 142 -2.03 -11.82 2.57
C ASP A 142 -0.93 -11.01 1.87
N CYS A 143 -1.05 -9.69 1.89
CA CYS A 143 -0.09 -8.76 1.29
C CYS A 143 0.31 -7.71 2.34
N ILE A 144 1.60 -7.53 2.52
CA ILE A 144 2.21 -6.61 3.47
C ILE A 144 3.10 -5.63 2.71
N MET A 145 3.24 -4.41 3.22
CA MET A 145 4.01 -3.35 2.55
C MET A 145 5.33 -3.09 3.27
N CYS A 146 6.41 -2.89 2.50
CA CYS A 146 7.67 -2.38 3.04
C CYS A 146 7.44 -1.02 3.72
N LEU A 147 8.16 -0.76 4.83
CA LEU A 147 8.23 0.59 5.39
C LEU A 147 8.99 1.49 4.42
N ASP A 148 8.43 2.67 4.15
CA ASP A 148 8.97 3.67 3.25
C ASP A 148 8.92 5.06 3.88
N GLU A 149 9.59 6.00 3.23
CA GLU A 149 9.50 7.42 3.53
C GLU A 149 8.74 8.12 2.40
N CYS A 150 7.59 8.69 2.75
CA CYS A 150 6.78 9.50 1.84
C CYS A 150 7.01 10.99 2.14
N PRO A 151 7.87 11.70 1.38
CA PRO A 151 8.08 13.13 1.58
C PRO A 151 6.92 13.97 1.01
N PRO A 152 6.75 15.23 1.47
CA PRO A 152 5.82 16.19 0.86
C PRO A 152 6.12 16.43 -0.62
N HIS A 153 5.09 16.77 -1.41
CA HIS A 153 5.25 17.02 -2.86
C HIS A 153 6.18 18.19 -3.19
N ASP A 154 6.31 19.17 -2.29
CA ASP A 154 7.09 20.40 -2.45
C ASP A 154 8.47 20.34 -1.78
N VAL A 155 8.92 19.15 -1.39
CA VAL A 155 10.22 18.96 -0.75
C VAL A 155 11.38 19.32 -1.70
N SER A 156 12.53 19.72 -1.14
CA SER A 156 13.73 20.00 -1.95
C SER A 156 14.25 18.74 -2.66
N PRO A 157 14.90 18.87 -3.84
CA PRO A 157 15.47 17.74 -4.57
C PRO A 157 16.38 16.85 -3.72
N ASP A 158 17.25 17.44 -2.89
CA ASP A 158 18.17 16.69 -2.02
C ASP A 158 17.41 15.82 -1.02
N LYS A 159 16.34 16.36 -0.40
CA LYS A 159 15.52 15.61 0.55
C LYS A 159 14.69 14.53 -0.13
N MET A 160 14.22 14.76 -1.36
CA MET A 160 13.56 13.73 -2.15
C MET A 160 14.53 12.58 -2.43
N GLN A 161 15.77 12.88 -2.79
CA GLN A 161 16.81 11.87 -3.00
C GLN A 161 17.11 11.10 -1.71
N ASP A 162 17.27 11.79 -0.57
CA ASP A 162 17.47 11.15 0.73
C ASP A 162 16.32 10.18 1.07
N ALA A 163 15.06 10.58 0.81
CA ALA A 163 13.89 9.75 1.06
C ALA A 163 13.85 8.50 0.15
N VAL A 164 14.21 8.64 -1.12
CA VAL A 164 14.32 7.50 -2.07
C VAL A 164 15.43 6.53 -1.63
N ASP A 165 16.58 7.06 -1.22
CA ASP A 165 17.71 6.26 -0.76
C ASP A 165 17.39 5.52 0.55
N ARG A 166 16.74 6.21 1.49
CA ARG A 166 16.28 5.61 2.75
C ARG A 166 15.23 4.53 2.50
N THR A 167 14.24 4.80 1.65
CA THR A 167 13.21 3.83 1.25
C THR A 167 13.84 2.57 0.65
N THR A 168 14.86 2.72 -0.20
CA THR A 168 15.58 1.57 -0.80
C THR A 168 16.30 0.74 0.26
N LYS A 169 17.02 1.40 1.19
CA LYS A 169 17.70 0.71 2.32
C LYS A 169 16.69 0.01 3.23
N TRP A 170 15.57 0.65 3.52
CA TRP A 170 14.50 0.10 4.35
C TRP A 170 13.80 -1.09 3.68
N ALA A 171 13.58 -1.04 2.37
CA ALA A 171 13.01 -2.16 1.63
C ALA A 171 13.88 -3.42 1.75
N ALA A 172 15.20 -3.30 1.63
CA ALA A 172 16.12 -4.43 1.85
C ALA A 172 16.00 -5.00 3.28
N ARG A 173 15.92 -4.12 4.29
CA ARG A 173 15.72 -4.53 5.69
C ARG A 173 14.36 -5.20 5.92
N CYS A 174 13.29 -4.73 5.29
CA CYS A 174 11.98 -5.38 5.34
C CYS A 174 12.03 -6.79 4.75
N ARG A 175 12.64 -6.94 3.56
CA ARG A 175 12.83 -8.24 2.91
C ARG A 175 13.59 -9.21 3.82
N ASP A 176 14.70 -8.76 4.40
CA ASP A 176 15.55 -9.61 5.23
C ASP A 176 14.90 -9.93 6.60
N ALA A 177 13.97 -9.09 7.06
CA ALA A 177 13.22 -9.30 8.30
C ALA A 177 12.06 -10.27 8.15
N GLN A 178 11.47 -10.40 6.96
CA GLN A 178 10.32 -11.27 6.71
C GLN A 178 10.65 -12.73 7.02
N GLN A 179 9.81 -13.37 7.83
CA GLN A 179 9.94 -14.77 8.23
C GLN A 179 8.82 -15.65 7.67
N ARG A 180 7.65 -15.08 7.39
CA ARG A 180 6.47 -15.79 6.86
C ARG A 180 6.48 -15.83 5.33
N ASP A 181 6.32 -17.03 4.76
CA ASP A 181 6.27 -17.28 3.32
C ASP A 181 4.85 -17.30 2.75
N ASP A 182 3.84 -17.22 3.61
CA ASP A 182 2.42 -17.12 3.27
C ASP A 182 1.90 -15.67 3.18
N GLN A 183 2.80 -14.68 3.29
CA GLN A 183 2.48 -13.26 3.10
C GLN A 183 3.37 -12.66 2.01
N ALA A 184 2.79 -11.95 1.04
CA ALA A 184 3.55 -11.28 -0.01
C ALA A 184 4.05 -9.91 0.49
N LEU A 185 5.34 -9.61 0.40
CA LEU A 185 5.89 -8.29 0.74
C LEU A 185 6.06 -7.42 -0.50
N PHE A 186 5.39 -6.26 -0.57
CA PHE A 186 5.50 -5.35 -1.71
C PHE A 186 6.49 -4.22 -1.43
N GLY A 187 7.37 -3.96 -2.40
CA GLY A 187 8.23 -2.78 -2.41
C GLY A 187 7.46 -1.52 -2.81
N ILE A 188 7.89 -0.34 -2.35
CA ILE A 188 7.22 0.94 -2.64
C ILE A 188 8.18 1.84 -3.41
N VAL A 189 7.84 2.11 -4.68
CA VAL A 189 8.57 3.05 -5.52
C VAL A 189 8.21 4.46 -5.07
N GLN A 190 9.22 5.26 -4.74
CA GLN A 190 9.12 6.66 -4.33
C GLN A 190 9.73 7.59 -5.39
N GLY A 191 9.76 8.90 -5.14
CA GLY A 191 10.37 9.90 -6.02
C GLY A 191 9.46 11.04 -6.47
N GLY A 192 8.25 11.13 -5.91
CA GLY A 192 7.28 12.17 -6.25
C GLY A 192 6.98 12.19 -7.74
N THR A 193 6.92 13.38 -8.33
CA THR A 193 6.68 13.59 -9.77
C THR A 193 7.97 13.66 -10.60
N ASN A 194 9.13 13.33 -10.01
CA ASN A 194 10.42 13.44 -10.67
C ASN A 194 10.85 12.11 -11.30
N GLN A 195 11.00 12.09 -12.63
CA GLN A 195 11.38 10.90 -13.38
C GLN A 195 12.71 10.27 -12.91
N LYS A 196 13.77 11.08 -12.72
CA LYS A 196 15.08 10.56 -12.30
C LYS A 196 15.04 9.92 -10.91
N MET A 197 14.21 10.46 -10.02
CA MET A 197 14.03 9.89 -8.68
C MET A 197 13.24 8.58 -8.73
N ARG A 198 12.27 8.47 -9.64
CA ARG A 198 11.51 7.24 -9.89
C ARG A 198 12.38 6.14 -10.50
N GLU A 199 13.22 6.51 -11.47
CA GLU A 199 14.26 5.63 -12.05
C GLU A 199 15.19 5.11 -10.95
N ARG A 200 15.75 6.00 -10.14
CA ARG A 200 16.62 5.64 -9.01
C ARG A 200 15.94 4.71 -8.02
N SER A 201 14.67 4.98 -7.68
CA SER A 201 13.89 4.13 -6.79
C SER A 201 13.66 2.74 -7.38
N ALA A 202 13.28 2.66 -8.65
CA ALA A 202 13.10 1.38 -9.34
C ALA A 202 14.42 0.60 -9.43
N GLU A 203 15.52 1.23 -9.85
CA GLU A 203 16.85 0.61 -9.93
C GLU A 203 17.30 0.02 -8.59
N GLY A 204 16.96 0.67 -7.47
CA GLY A 204 17.25 0.17 -6.13
C GLY A 204 16.36 -0.99 -5.67
N LEU A 205 15.08 -0.99 -6.06
CA LEU A 205 14.09 -1.96 -5.58
C LEU A 205 13.98 -3.22 -6.44
N LEU A 206 14.19 -3.13 -7.74
CA LEU A 206 14.06 -4.27 -8.66
C LEU A 206 15.01 -5.43 -8.33
N PRO A 207 16.30 -5.20 -7.98
CA PRO A 207 17.20 -6.28 -7.57
C PRO A 207 16.80 -7.00 -6.27
N LEU A 208 15.83 -6.47 -5.52
CA LEU A 208 15.29 -7.11 -4.32
C LEU A 208 14.17 -8.13 -4.61
N GLU A 209 13.68 -8.17 -5.86
CA GLU A 209 12.75 -9.19 -6.40
C GLU A 209 11.43 -9.36 -5.62
N PHE A 210 10.77 -8.26 -5.25
CA PHE A 210 9.50 -8.32 -4.54
C PHE A 210 8.38 -9.00 -5.38
N PRO A 211 7.42 -9.69 -4.74
CA PRO A 211 6.24 -10.24 -5.40
C PRO A 211 5.30 -9.21 -6.03
N GLY A 212 5.39 -7.94 -5.64
CA GLY A 212 4.64 -6.83 -6.22
C GLY A 212 5.26 -5.48 -5.87
N TYR A 213 4.86 -4.44 -6.61
CA TYR A 213 5.42 -3.11 -6.49
C TYR A 213 4.31 -2.07 -6.39
N ALA A 214 4.35 -1.27 -5.31
CA ALA A 214 3.49 -0.13 -5.16
C ALA A 214 4.15 1.15 -5.67
N ILE A 215 3.31 2.12 -6.02
CA ILE A 215 3.67 3.46 -6.46
C ILE A 215 3.20 4.40 -5.34
N GLY A 216 4.13 4.77 -4.47
CA GLY A 216 3.91 5.68 -3.35
C GLY A 216 4.25 7.13 -3.71
N GLY A 217 3.97 8.05 -2.79
CA GLY A 217 4.34 9.47 -2.95
C GLY A 217 3.59 10.22 -4.04
N LEU A 218 2.39 9.76 -4.39
CA LEU A 218 1.41 10.43 -5.27
C LEU A 218 0.09 10.61 -4.51
N SER A 219 -0.78 11.47 -5.06
CA SER A 219 -1.99 11.99 -4.43
C SER A 219 -1.71 12.69 -3.08
N VAL A 220 -0.56 13.38 -2.97
CA VAL A 220 -0.10 14.07 -1.75
C VAL A 220 -0.03 15.59 -1.87
N GLY A 221 -0.53 16.14 -2.99
CA GLY A 221 -0.72 17.58 -3.18
C GLY A 221 -0.48 18.07 -4.60
N GLU A 222 0.11 17.23 -5.45
CA GLU A 222 0.29 17.49 -6.86
C GLU A 222 -1.04 17.51 -7.63
N LYS A 223 -1.02 18.03 -8.86
CA LYS A 223 -2.21 18.02 -9.72
C LYS A 223 -2.41 16.62 -10.33
N PRO A 224 -3.65 16.22 -10.63
CA PRO A 224 -3.91 14.94 -11.27
C PRO A 224 -3.10 14.71 -12.55
N GLU A 225 -2.88 15.76 -13.36
CA GLU A 225 -2.10 15.66 -14.59
C GLU A 225 -0.62 15.31 -14.32
N ASP A 226 -0.06 15.84 -13.23
CA ASP A 226 1.31 15.53 -12.82
C ASP A 226 1.42 14.07 -12.37
N MET A 227 0.43 13.58 -11.61
CA MET A 227 0.33 12.17 -11.25
C MET A 227 0.25 11.27 -12.50
N TYR A 228 -0.59 11.62 -13.47
CA TYR A 228 -0.73 10.86 -14.72
C TYR A 228 0.58 10.79 -15.51
N SER A 229 1.23 11.94 -15.70
CA SER A 229 2.54 11.98 -16.36
C SER A 229 3.60 11.17 -15.61
N THR A 230 3.49 11.09 -14.28
CA THR A 230 4.37 10.28 -13.45
C THR A 230 4.17 8.79 -13.69
N LEU A 231 2.92 8.35 -13.83
CA LEU A 231 2.60 6.97 -14.16
C LEU A 231 3.11 6.58 -15.56
N ASP A 232 3.07 7.49 -16.54
CA ASP A 232 3.53 7.24 -17.91
C ASP A 232 5.00 6.77 -17.99
N PHE A 233 5.87 7.28 -17.11
CA PHE A 233 7.25 6.80 -17.03
C PHE A 233 7.49 5.80 -15.89
N THR A 234 6.71 5.80 -14.80
CA THR A 234 6.95 4.89 -13.67
C THR A 234 6.53 3.46 -13.97
N THR A 235 5.32 3.24 -14.51
CA THR A 235 4.81 1.87 -14.70
C THR A 235 5.60 1.04 -15.72
N PRO A 236 6.19 1.61 -16.80
CA PRO A 236 7.04 0.83 -17.71
C PRO A 236 8.35 0.34 -17.09
N MET A 237 8.81 0.97 -15.99
CA MET A 237 10.01 0.54 -15.26
C MET A 237 9.74 -0.70 -14.39
N LEU A 238 8.48 -1.01 -14.10
CA LEU A 238 8.10 -2.09 -13.20
C LEU A 238 7.87 -3.40 -13.97
N PRO A 239 8.21 -4.57 -13.38
CA PRO A 239 8.13 -5.84 -14.08
C PRO A 239 6.69 -6.13 -14.48
N VAL A 240 6.53 -6.73 -15.66
CA VAL A 240 5.21 -6.99 -16.24
C VAL A 240 4.54 -8.11 -15.44
N GLU A 241 5.24 -9.16 -15.10
CA GLU A 241 4.75 -10.32 -14.34
C GLU A 241 4.44 -10.05 -12.85
N LYS A 242 4.42 -8.79 -12.42
CA LYS A 242 4.16 -8.37 -11.04
C LYS A 242 3.00 -7.36 -11.00
N PRO A 243 2.14 -7.41 -9.96
CA PRO A 243 1.07 -6.44 -9.80
C PRO A 243 1.62 -5.07 -9.43
N ARG A 244 0.97 -4.03 -9.94
CA ARG A 244 1.30 -2.62 -9.72
C ARG A 244 0.20 -1.95 -8.91
N TYR A 245 0.55 -1.44 -7.74
CA TYR A 245 -0.42 -0.87 -6.79
C TYR A 245 -0.24 0.64 -6.65
N LEU A 246 -1.24 1.44 -7.06
CA LEU A 246 -1.23 2.88 -6.85
C LEU A 246 -1.91 3.22 -5.52
N MET A 247 -1.12 3.75 -4.58
CA MET A 247 -1.55 3.96 -3.20
C MET A 247 -2.38 5.25 -3.05
N GLY A 248 -3.52 5.17 -2.38
CA GLY A 248 -4.33 6.31 -1.94
C GLY A 248 -5.20 7.00 -2.99
N VAL A 249 -5.29 6.45 -4.21
CA VAL A 249 -6.05 7.04 -5.33
C VAL A 249 -7.43 6.42 -5.45
N GLY A 250 -8.47 7.26 -5.57
CA GLY A 250 -9.85 6.75 -5.60
C GLY A 250 -10.92 7.59 -6.28
N ARG A 251 -10.59 8.70 -6.97
CA ARG A 251 -11.61 9.33 -7.82
C ARG A 251 -11.84 8.45 -9.05
N PRO A 252 -13.08 8.25 -9.51
CA PRO A 252 -13.34 7.39 -10.66
C PRO A 252 -12.53 7.76 -11.92
N SER A 253 -12.37 9.05 -12.21
CA SER A 253 -11.52 9.53 -13.31
C SER A 253 -10.09 9.05 -13.18
N ASP A 254 -9.52 9.19 -11.98
CA ASP A 254 -8.12 8.92 -11.69
C ASP A 254 -7.84 7.41 -11.75
N LEU A 255 -8.82 6.58 -11.35
CA LEU A 255 -8.76 5.14 -11.51
C LEU A 255 -8.65 4.75 -12.99
N ILE A 256 -9.49 5.32 -13.86
CA ILE A 256 -9.43 5.03 -15.30
C ILE A 256 -8.10 5.49 -15.90
N GLU A 257 -7.65 6.71 -15.58
CA GLU A 257 -6.38 7.26 -16.06
C GLU A 257 -5.17 6.44 -15.59
N ALA A 258 -5.21 5.88 -14.39
CA ALA A 258 -4.16 5.00 -13.89
C ALA A 258 -4.23 3.60 -14.51
N ILE A 259 -5.43 3.05 -14.74
CA ILE A 259 -5.62 1.76 -15.42
C ILE A 259 -5.05 1.81 -16.84
N ILE A 260 -5.34 2.86 -17.62
CA ILE A 260 -4.79 3.00 -18.99
C ILE A 260 -3.26 3.12 -18.99
N ARG A 261 -2.66 3.48 -17.85
CA ARG A 261 -1.20 3.53 -17.62
C ARG A 261 -0.67 2.26 -16.96
N GLY A 262 -1.48 1.21 -16.84
CA GLY A 262 -1.05 -0.12 -16.44
C GLY A 262 -0.90 -0.30 -14.93
N VAL A 263 -1.73 0.37 -14.13
CA VAL A 263 -1.89 0.09 -12.69
C VAL A 263 -2.97 -0.99 -12.49
N ASP A 264 -2.72 -1.91 -11.56
CA ASP A 264 -3.54 -3.11 -11.32
C ASP A 264 -4.36 -3.04 -10.01
N LEU A 265 -3.86 -2.34 -8.99
CA LEU A 265 -4.49 -2.27 -7.66
C LEU A 265 -4.63 -0.82 -7.19
N PHE A 266 -5.69 -0.55 -6.44
CA PHE A 266 -6.02 0.77 -5.91
C PHE A 266 -6.63 0.65 -4.51
N ASP A 267 -6.48 1.69 -3.71
CA ASP A 267 -7.21 1.85 -2.45
C ASP A 267 -7.60 3.31 -2.25
N CYS A 268 -8.74 3.56 -1.61
CA CYS A 268 -9.05 4.89 -1.12
C CYS A 268 -10.14 4.88 -0.07
N VAL A 269 -10.03 5.77 0.92
CA VAL A 269 -11.11 6.04 1.88
C VAL A 269 -12.28 6.81 1.25
N MET A 270 -12.12 7.35 0.05
CA MET A 270 -13.07 8.29 -0.57
C MET A 270 -14.51 7.75 -0.63
N PRO A 271 -14.79 6.52 -1.13
CA PRO A 271 -16.16 6.02 -1.22
C PRO A 271 -16.86 5.94 0.14
N THR A 272 -16.20 5.37 1.15
CA THR A 272 -16.80 5.22 2.48
C THR A 272 -16.89 6.55 3.22
N ARG A 273 -15.87 7.42 3.11
CA ARG A 273 -15.86 8.74 3.76
C ARG A 273 -16.92 9.67 3.17
N ASN A 274 -17.00 9.74 1.85
CA ASN A 274 -17.93 10.62 1.16
C ASN A 274 -19.38 10.13 1.30
N GLY A 275 -19.60 8.81 1.28
CA GLY A 275 -20.92 8.23 1.56
C GLY A 275 -21.46 8.63 2.93
N ARG A 276 -20.62 8.60 3.99
CA ARG A 276 -21.01 9.10 5.33
C ARG A 276 -21.31 10.60 5.37
N ASN A 277 -20.76 11.36 4.43
CA ASN A 277 -20.98 12.80 4.28
C ASN A 277 -22.08 13.13 3.23
N GLY A 278 -22.87 12.14 2.81
CA GLY A 278 -24.03 12.34 1.93
C GLY A 278 -23.71 12.51 0.44
N MET A 279 -22.51 12.17 0.00
CA MET A 279 -22.14 12.17 -1.42
C MET A 279 -22.27 10.76 -2.01
N ALA A 280 -22.89 10.67 -3.18
CA ALA A 280 -23.01 9.46 -3.97
C ALA A 280 -22.26 9.61 -5.31
N PHE A 281 -21.59 8.55 -5.76
CA PHE A 281 -21.01 8.46 -7.10
C PHE A 281 -22.08 7.92 -8.07
N THR A 282 -22.19 8.52 -9.25
CA THR A 282 -23.18 8.17 -10.29
C THR A 282 -22.57 8.30 -11.67
#